data_AF-A0A8T3M9L1-F1
#
_entry.id   AF-A0A8T3M9L1-F1
#
_cell.length_a   1.000
_cell.length_b   1.000
_cell.length_c   1.000
_cell.angle_alpha   90.00
_cell.angle_beta   90.00
_cell.angle_gamma   90.00
#
_symmetry.space_group_name_H-M   'P 1'
#
loop_
_entity.id
_entity.type
_entity.pdbx_description
1 polymer ?
#
loop_
_entity_poly.entity_id
_entity_poly.type
_entity_poly.pdbx_seq_one_letter_code
_entity_poly.pdbx_strand_id
1 'polypeptide(L)'
;MASDEPARFTISTHVLDTERGVPAAGVHVTLYRIDVGTAPIRMTQALTNGDGRIHDLLERPLQTGDYRLEFDIAHEDGSFFTKLAVDIRITETERNYHVPLLLAPYSMTTYRGS
;
A
#
# COMPACT_ATOMS: atom_id res chain seq x y z
N MET A 1 8.38 27.81 -17.42
CA MET A 1 9.48 26.84 -17.23
C MET A 1 8.83 25.56 -16.76
N ALA A 2 8.71 24.55 -17.63
CA ALA A 2 8.23 23.25 -17.21
C ALA A 2 9.30 22.65 -16.30
N SER A 3 8.95 22.38 -15.04
CA SER A 3 9.81 21.61 -14.15
C SER A 3 9.94 20.21 -14.74
N ASP A 4 11.11 19.90 -15.27
CA ASP A 4 11.52 18.56 -15.68
C ASP A 4 11.81 17.77 -14.40
N GLU A 5 10.76 17.49 -13.63
CA GLU A 5 10.85 16.58 -12.50
C GLU A 5 10.96 15.17 -13.08
N PRO A 6 12.03 14.42 -12.79
CA PRO A 6 12.21 13.09 -13.34
C PRO A 6 11.00 12.22 -13.01
N ALA A 7 10.58 11.40 -13.97
CA ALA A 7 9.47 10.48 -13.80
C ALA A 7 9.65 9.67 -12.51
N ARG A 8 8.75 9.89 -11.54
CA ARG A 8 8.81 9.23 -10.25
C ARG A 8 7.97 7.97 -10.28
N PHE A 9 8.63 6.82 -10.17
CA PHE A 9 7.96 5.54 -10.00
C PHE A 9 7.48 5.35 -8.57
N THR A 10 6.29 4.80 -8.41
CA THR A 10 5.59 4.75 -7.12
C THR A 10 5.31 3.32 -6.67
N ILE A 11 5.09 3.19 -5.37
CA ILE A 11 4.33 2.08 -4.79
C ILE A 11 2.94 2.63 -4.55
N SER A 12 1.91 1.99 -5.09
CA SER A 12 0.53 2.42 -4.96
C SER A 12 -0.35 1.28 -4.46
N THR A 13 -1.52 1.62 -3.93
CA THR A 13 -2.52 0.62 -3.53
C THR A 13 -3.93 1.07 -3.89
N HIS A 14 -4.83 0.10 -3.92
CA HIS A 14 -6.26 0.26 -4.08
C HIS A 14 -6.93 -0.77 -3.19
N VAL A 15 -7.75 -0.31 -2.26
CA VAL A 15 -8.48 -1.15 -1.31
C VAL A 15 -9.95 -1.17 -1.71
N LEU A 16 -10.48 -2.37 -1.92
CA LEU A 16 -11.86 -2.62 -2.31
C LEU A 16 -12.53 -3.47 -1.23
N ASP A 17 -13.68 -3.02 -0.74
CA ASP A 17 -14.62 -3.85 0.01
C ASP A 17 -15.41 -4.69 -1.00
N THR A 18 -15.11 -5.99 -1.05
CA THR A 18 -15.75 -6.93 -1.98
C THR A 18 -17.07 -7.49 -1.48
N GLU A 19 -17.40 -7.33 -0.18
CA GLU A 19 -18.72 -7.66 0.34
C GLU A 19 -19.75 -6.62 -0.17
N ARG A 20 -19.39 -5.34 -0.10
CA ARG A 20 -20.26 -4.22 -0.53
C ARG A 20 -20.07 -3.82 -1.98
N GLY A 21 -18.98 -4.25 -2.61
CA GLY A 21 -18.66 -3.92 -4.01
C GLY A 21 -18.27 -2.44 -4.21
N VAL A 22 -17.63 -1.83 -3.21
CA VAL A 22 -17.26 -0.40 -3.23
C VAL A 22 -15.80 -0.18 -2.79
N PRO A 23 -15.18 0.96 -3.14
CA PRO A 23 -13.88 1.31 -2.60
C PRO A 23 -13.90 1.49 -1.08
N ALA A 24 -12.85 0.98 -0.42
CA ALA A 24 -12.66 1.17 1.01
C ALA A 24 -11.85 2.46 1.25
N ALA A 25 -12.56 3.57 1.45
CA ALA A 25 -11.98 4.87 1.78
C ALA A 25 -11.58 4.95 3.26
N GLY A 26 -10.56 5.74 3.57
CA GLY A 26 -10.12 5.98 4.95
C GLY A 26 -9.33 4.83 5.59
N VAL A 27 -8.86 3.86 4.81
CA VAL A 27 -7.97 2.79 5.30
C VAL A 27 -6.58 3.37 5.51
N HIS A 28 -6.06 3.26 6.72
CA HIS A 28 -4.68 3.64 7.05
C HIS A 28 -3.72 2.62 6.44
N VAL A 29 -2.77 3.11 5.64
CA VAL A 29 -1.71 2.29 5.05
C VAL A 29 -0.36 2.90 5.40
N THR A 30 0.49 2.09 6.02
CA THR A 30 1.86 2.47 6.41
C THR A 30 2.87 1.71 5.55
N LEU A 31 3.81 2.43 4.95
CA LEU A 31 4.93 1.83 4.22
C LEU A 31 6.17 1.77 5.12
N TYR A 32 6.83 0.62 5.16
CA TYR A 32 8.10 0.43 5.83
C TYR A 32 9.17 -0.06 4.85
N ARG A 33 10.44 0.26 5.15
CA ARG A 33 11.61 -0.49 4.66
C ARG A 33 11.98 -1.55 5.69
N ILE A 34 12.22 -2.78 5.24
CA ILE A 34 12.42 -3.94 6.13
C ILE A 34 13.75 -4.67 5.92
N ASP A 35 14.56 -4.24 4.97
CA ASP A 35 15.90 -4.77 4.66
C ASP A 35 17.04 -3.92 5.27
N VAL A 36 16.70 -2.94 6.10
CA VAL A 36 17.65 -2.02 6.74
C VAL A 36 17.61 -2.21 8.25
N GLY A 37 18.76 -2.54 8.85
CA GLY A 37 18.88 -2.70 10.29
C GLY A 37 18.16 -3.93 10.84
N THR A 38 17.73 -3.86 12.10
CA THR A 38 17.14 -4.98 12.86
C THR A 38 15.62 -4.90 13.02
N ALA A 39 15.00 -3.79 12.58
CA ALA A 39 13.56 -3.57 12.71
C ALA A 39 13.03 -2.75 11.51
N PRO A 40 11.75 -2.91 11.13
CA PRO A 40 11.12 -2.11 10.08
C PRO A 40 11.24 -0.61 10.35
N ILE A 41 11.68 0.16 9.35
CA ILE A 41 11.75 1.62 9.39
C ILE A 41 10.54 2.18 8.66
N ARG A 42 9.67 2.90 9.38
CA ARG A 42 8.52 3.58 8.78
C ARG A 42 8.99 4.65 7.80
N MET A 43 8.49 4.59 6.57
CA MET A 43 8.78 5.57 5.52
C MET A 43 7.72 6.66 5.46
N THR A 44 6.46 6.25 5.35
CA THR A 44 5.28 7.10 5.12
C THR A 44 4.04 6.43 5.72
N GLN A 45 2.97 7.20 5.84
CA GLN A 45 1.65 6.73 6.24
C GLN A 45 0.61 7.61 5.55
N ALA A 46 -0.40 6.99 4.95
CA ALA A 46 -1.46 7.71 4.25
C ALA A 46 -2.82 7.00 4.42
N LEU A 47 -3.88 7.72 4.09
CA LEU A 47 -5.26 7.21 4.05
C LEU A 47 -5.67 6.96 2.60
N THR A 48 -6.38 5.87 2.35
CA THR A 48 -7.05 5.69 1.07
C THR A 48 -8.07 6.81 0.82
N ASN A 49 -8.07 7.36 -0.39
CA ASN A 49 -9.01 8.42 -0.79
C ASN A 49 -10.43 7.87 -1.02
N GLY A 50 -11.35 8.70 -1.50
CA GLY A 50 -12.74 8.30 -1.79
C GLY A 50 -12.89 7.19 -2.84
N ASP A 51 -11.87 6.94 -3.66
CA ASP A 51 -11.78 5.83 -4.60
C ASP A 51 -10.97 4.65 -4.02
N GLY A 52 -10.74 4.61 -2.71
CA GLY A 52 -10.00 3.54 -2.03
C GLY A 52 -8.51 3.51 -2.38
N ARG A 53 -7.93 4.58 -2.94
CA ARG A 53 -6.57 4.57 -3.50
C ARG A 53 -5.57 5.39 -2.70
N ILE A 54 -4.31 4.98 -2.79
CA ILE A 54 -3.13 5.81 -2.51
C ILE A 54 -2.22 5.71 -3.74
N HIS A 55 -1.98 6.83 -4.41
CA HIS A 55 -1.25 6.87 -5.69
C HIS A 55 0.27 6.78 -5.52
N ASP A 56 0.79 7.29 -4.40
CA ASP A 56 2.20 7.26 -4.07
C ASP A 56 2.37 7.08 -2.56
N LEU A 57 2.72 5.86 -2.15
CA LEU A 57 3.11 5.54 -0.78
C LEU A 57 4.57 5.87 -0.51
N LEU A 58 5.44 6.13 -1.48
CA LEU A 58 6.87 6.34 -1.20
C LEU A 58 7.17 7.78 -0.79
N GLU A 59 6.54 8.72 -1.48
CA GLU A 59 6.83 10.16 -1.39
C GLU A 59 8.33 10.50 -1.56
N ARG A 60 9.12 9.57 -2.14
CA ARG A 60 10.54 9.69 -2.48
C ARG A 60 10.89 8.81 -3.68
N PRO A 61 12.08 8.96 -4.30
CA PRO A 61 12.49 8.07 -5.38
C PRO A 61 12.46 6.59 -4.96
N LEU A 62 11.94 5.73 -5.83
CA LEU A 62 11.92 4.28 -5.64
C LEU A 62 13.36 3.74 -5.62
N GLN A 63 13.62 2.82 -4.69
CA GLN A 63 14.90 2.12 -4.56
C GLN A 63 14.66 0.62 -4.56
N THR A 64 15.65 -0.15 -4.99
CA THR A 64 15.64 -1.60 -4.79
C THR A 64 15.66 -1.92 -3.30
N GLY A 65 15.04 -3.04 -2.93
CA GLY A 65 15.00 -3.50 -1.56
C GLY A 65 13.67 -4.13 -1.18
N ASP A 66 13.54 -4.48 0.09
CA ASP A 66 12.34 -5.07 0.64
C ASP A 66 11.52 -4.03 1.42
N TYR A 67 10.23 -3.97 1.12
CA TYR A 67 9.26 -3.04 1.69
C TYR A 67 8.10 -3.81 2.31
N ARG A 68 7.43 -3.19 3.29
CA ARG A 68 6.18 -3.70 3.87
C ARG A 68 5.08 -2.67 3.72
N LEU A 69 3.94 -3.06 3.17
CA LEU A 69 2.70 -2.30 3.27
C LEU A 69 1.88 -2.90 4.40
N GLU A 70 1.53 -2.07 5.39
CA GLU A 70 0.67 -2.45 6.50
C GLU A 70 -0.67 -1.72 6.38
N PHE A 71 -1.75 -2.48 6.27
CA PHE A 71 -3.13 -2.00 6.15
C PHE A 71 -3.84 -2.17 7.49
N ASP A 72 -4.33 -1.07 8.06
CA ASP A 72 -5.21 -1.09 9.24
C ASP A 72 -6.67 -1.20 8.77
N ILE A 73 -7.27 -2.38 8.95
CA ILE A 73 -8.55 -2.77 8.31
C ILE A 73 -9.63 -3.19 9.31
N ALA A 74 -9.39 -2.98 10.60
CA ALA A 74 -10.44 -3.13 11.61
C ALA A 74 -11.54 -2.10 11.33
N HIS A 75 -12.76 -2.58 11.04
CA HIS A 75 -13.87 -1.70 10.66
C HIS A 75 -14.88 -1.43 11.78
N GLU A 76 -14.80 -2.15 12.91
CA GLU A 76 -15.64 -2.01 14.11
C GLU A 76 -15.27 -3.11 15.14
N ASP A 77 -15.84 -3.04 16.35
CA ASP A 77 -15.77 -4.10 17.35
C ASP A 77 -16.34 -5.41 16.78
N GLY A 78 -15.48 -6.42 16.61
CA GLY A 78 -15.86 -7.75 16.08
C GLY A 78 -15.26 -8.12 14.72
N SER A 79 -14.47 -7.24 14.10
CA SER A 79 -13.72 -7.57 12.88
C SER A 79 -12.77 -8.76 13.13
N PHE A 80 -12.86 -9.83 12.33
CA PHE A 80 -11.96 -10.99 12.48
C PHE A 80 -10.51 -10.63 12.13
N PHE A 81 -10.33 -9.91 11.03
CA PHE A 81 -9.04 -9.34 10.68
C PHE A 81 -8.96 -7.89 11.12
N THR A 82 -7.86 -7.54 11.77
CA THR A 82 -7.61 -6.17 12.24
C THR A 82 -6.53 -5.47 11.43
N LYS A 83 -5.63 -6.24 10.82
CA LYS A 83 -4.46 -5.76 10.10
C LYS A 83 -3.97 -6.77 9.07
N LEU A 84 -3.43 -6.28 7.96
CA LEU A 84 -2.70 -7.08 6.98
C LEU A 84 -1.34 -6.42 6.73
N ALA A 85 -0.26 -7.21 6.80
CA ALA A 85 1.07 -6.78 6.39
C ALA A 85 1.52 -7.57 5.16
N VAL A 86 1.90 -6.88 4.09
CA VAL A 86 2.38 -7.47 2.84
C VAL A 86 3.81 -7.03 2.59
N ASP A 87 4.73 -7.99 2.61
CA ASP A 87 6.12 -7.78 2.25
C ASP A 87 6.32 -7.94 0.75
N ILE A 88 6.96 -6.95 0.13
CA ILE A 88 7.25 -6.93 -1.30
C ILE A 88 8.74 -6.68 -1.52
N ARG A 89 9.26 -7.25 -2.61
CA ARG A 89 10.63 -7.01 -3.08
C ARG A 89 10.62 -6.19 -4.35
N ILE A 90 11.39 -5.12 -4.35
CA ILE A 90 11.63 -4.25 -5.51
C ILE A 90 13.00 -4.57 -6.10
N THR A 91 13.01 -4.99 -7.36
CA THR A 91 14.23 -5.28 -8.14
C THR A 91 14.44 -4.34 -9.31
N GLU A 92 13.41 -3.60 -9.74
CA GLU A 92 13.46 -2.67 -10.87
C GLU A 92 12.94 -1.31 -10.41
N THR A 93 13.73 -0.25 -10.57
CA THR A 93 13.34 1.11 -10.11
C THR A 93 12.67 1.94 -11.19
N GLU A 94 12.58 1.42 -12.42
CA GLU A 94 12.03 2.11 -13.59
C GLU A 94 10.59 1.67 -13.91
N ARG A 95 9.82 1.31 -12.87
CA ARG A 95 8.41 0.93 -13.02
C ARG A 95 7.60 1.14 -11.75
N ASN A 96 6.29 1.34 -11.92
CA ASN A 96 5.35 1.40 -10.81
C ASN A 96 5.06 0.00 -10.26
N TYR A 97 4.72 -0.05 -8.98
CA TYR A 97 4.28 -1.25 -8.27
C TYR A 97 2.91 -0.99 -7.67
N HIS A 98 1.88 -1.67 -8.16
CA HIS A 98 0.54 -1.60 -7.62
C HIS A 98 0.26 -2.83 -6.75
N VAL A 99 -0.11 -2.63 -5.49
CA VAL A 99 -0.39 -3.71 -4.53
C VAL A 99 -1.80 -3.51 -3.95
N PRO A 100 -2.85 -3.96 -4.65
CA PRO A 100 -4.22 -3.81 -4.19
C PRO A 100 -4.57 -4.77 -3.05
N LEU A 101 -5.64 -4.45 -2.33
CA LEU A 101 -6.26 -5.30 -1.31
C LEU A 101 -7.75 -5.44 -1.60
N LEU A 102 -8.20 -6.67 -1.83
CA LEU A 102 -9.61 -7.05 -1.87
C LEU A 102 -9.99 -7.58 -0.49
N LEU A 103 -10.93 -6.90 0.17
CA LEU A 103 -11.31 -7.13 1.56
C LEU A 103 -12.76 -7.62 1.64
N ALA A 104 -12.97 -8.75 2.30
CA ALA A 104 -14.26 -9.21 2.80
C ALA A 104 -14.14 -9.59 4.29
N PRO A 105 -15.24 -9.74 5.05
CA PRO A 105 -15.19 -10.01 6.49
C PRO A 105 -14.30 -11.19 6.91
N TYR A 106 -14.22 -12.22 6.07
CA TYR A 106 -13.47 -13.46 6.35
C TYR A 106 -12.55 -13.89 5.19
N SER A 107 -12.23 -12.98 4.27
CA SER A 107 -11.22 -13.24 3.24
C SER A 107 -10.48 -11.97 2.83
N MET A 108 -9.18 -12.11 2.55
CA MET A 108 -8.35 -11.06 1.99
C MET A 108 -7.60 -11.59 0.78
N THR A 109 -7.49 -10.79 -0.27
CA THR A 109 -6.66 -11.12 -1.43
C THR A 109 -5.82 -9.90 -1.81
N THR A 110 -4.54 -10.14 -2.06
CA THR A 110 -3.60 -9.16 -2.62
C THR A 110 -2.81 -9.81 -3.74
N TYR A 111 -2.26 -9.00 -4.63
CA TYR A 111 -1.45 -9.44 -5.77
C TYR A 111 -0.59 -8.27 -6.26
N ARG A 112 0.30 -8.53 -7.22
CA ARG A 112 1.00 -7.46 -7.95
C ARG A 112 0.18 -7.04 -9.16
N GLY A 113 -0.37 -5.83 -9.12
CA GLY A 113 -1.01 -5.19 -10.27
C GLY A 113 0.01 -4.69 -11.29
N SER A 114 -0.46 -4.45 -12.51
CA SER A 114 0.31 -3.85 -13.61
C SER A 114 0.47 -2.34 -13.43
#